data_AF-A0A6N7WIU8-F1
#
_entry.id   AF-A0A6N7WIU8-F1
#
_cell.length_a   1.000
_cell.length_b   1.000
_cell.length_c   1.000
_cell.angle_alpha   90.00
_cell.angle_beta   90.00
_cell.angle_gamma   90.00
#
_symmetry.space_group_name_H-M   'P 1'
#
loop_
_entity.id
_entity.type
_entity.pdbx_description
1 polymer ?
#
loop_
_entity_poly.entity_id
_entity_poly.type
_entity_poly.pdbx_seq_one_letter_code
_entity_poly.pdbx_strand_id
1 'polypeptide(L)'
;MNKLRFSDNSEMEVIGVSCAGNILKINVPGTGLDNLVTDFKDSTKLSPLRYFEDDVLLRGYAGYTKFDGMDYTPDVLQEVDYTTEDVTTESGFREVRADIVTVTLEKVPAVAIVAARTEKNTADIDYLAMETGVEL
;
A
#
# COMPACT_ATOMS: atom_id res chain seq x y z
N MET A 1 -3.15 -16.47 -7.86
CA MET A 1 -2.07 -15.54 -7.51
C MET A 1 -2.65 -14.27 -6.91
N ASN A 2 -2.07 -13.81 -5.81
CA ASN A 2 -2.51 -12.62 -5.09
C ASN A 2 -1.96 -11.36 -5.75
N LYS A 3 -2.81 -10.34 -5.91
CA LYS A 3 -2.39 -9.08 -6.53
C LYS A 3 -3.07 -7.85 -5.94
N LEU A 4 -2.36 -6.73 -6.01
CA LEU A 4 -2.85 -5.40 -5.71
C LEU A 4 -2.99 -4.62 -7.01
N ARG A 5 -4.13 -3.95 -7.19
CA ARG A 5 -4.38 -3.03 -8.30
C ARG A 5 -4.48 -1.60 -7.78
N PHE A 6 -3.64 -0.72 -8.30
CA PHE A 6 -3.61 0.72 -8.01
C PHE A 6 -4.78 1.45 -8.68
N SER A 7 -5.00 2.72 -8.34
CA SER A 7 -6.11 3.52 -8.91
C SER A 7 -6.01 3.70 -10.43
N ASP A 8 -4.78 3.75 -10.97
CA ASP A 8 -4.47 3.83 -12.40
C ASP A 8 -4.65 2.50 -13.15
N ASN A 9 -5.05 1.44 -12.44
CA ASN A 9 -5.18 0.05 -12.91
C ASN A 9 -3.87 -0.69 -13.19
N SER A 10 -2.71 -0.11 -12.85
CA SER A 10 -1.49 -0.91 -12.75
C SER A 10 -1.66 -2.00 -11.69
N GLU A 11 -1.04 -3.15 -11.92
CA GLU A 11 -1.12 -4.32 -11.04
C GLU A 11 0.26 -4.72 -10.55
N MET A 12 0.29 -5.25 -9.33
CA MET A 12 1.49 -5.75 -8.68
C MET A 12 1.16 -7.05 -7.95
N GLU A 13 2.06 -8.03 -8.07
CA GLU A 13 1.97 -9.25 -7.27
C GLU A 13 2.25 -8.97 -5.80
N VAL A 14 1.44 -9.55 -4.92
CA VAL A 14 1.62 -9.42 -3.47
C VAL A 14 1.48 -10.78 -2.83
N ILE A 15 2.14 -10.99 -1.70
CA ILE A 15 1.96 -12.19 -0.87
C ILE A 15 0.62 -12.07 -0.12
N GLY A 16 0.36 -10.89 0.46
CA GLY A 16 -0.87 -10.63 1.18
C GLY A 16 -0.99 -9.18 1.66
N VAL A 17 -2.19 -8.85 2.13
CA VAL A 17 -2.50 -7.51 2.66
C VAL A 17 -3.21 -7.66 4.00
N SER A 18 -2.72 -6.95 5.02
CA SER A 18 -3.34 -6.89 6.34
C SER A 18 -3.67 -5.46 6.72
N CYS A 19 -4.79 -5.27 7.44
CA CYS A 19 -5.32 -3.96 7.74
C CYS A 19 -5.76 -3.92 9.20
N ALA A 20 -5.26 -2.93 9.95
CA ALA A 20 -5.57 -2.72 11.35
C ALA A 20 -5.80 -1.22 11.61
N GLY A 21 -7.08 -0.82 11.77
CA GLY A 21 -7.45 0.56 12.02
C GLY A 21 -7.06 1.50 10.88
N ASN A 22 -6.04 2.34 11.12
CA ASN A 22 -5.51 3.29 10.14
C ASN A 22 -4.23 2.81 9.46
N ILE A 23 -3.77 1.59 9.75
CA ILE A 23 -2.54 1.04 9.18
C ILE A 23 -2.90 -0.08 8.20
N LEU A 24 -2.36 0.01 6.99
CA LEU A 24 -2.40 -1.02 5.97
C LEU A 24 -0.97 -1.52 5.74
N LYS A 25 -0.77 -2.83 5.89
CA LYS A 25 0.51 -3.49 5.59
C LYS A 25 0.34 -4.37 4.37
N ILE A 26 1.26 -4.23 3.42
CA ILE A 26 1.26 -4.95 2.15
C ILE A 26 2.57 -5.72 2.07
N ASN A 27 2.47 -7.05 2.03
CA ASN A 27 3.63 -7.91 1.89
C ASN A 27 3.84 -8.20 0.41
N VAL A 28 4.98 -7.81 -0.13
CA VAL A 28 5.36 -8.05 -1.53
C VAL A 28 6.59 -8.95 -1.59
N PRO A 29 6.75 -9.74 -2.66
CA PRO A 29 7.98 -10.50 -2.89
C PRO A 29 9.20 -9.57 -2.87
N GLY A 30 10.31 -9.99 -2.28
CA GLY A 30 11.56 -9.22 -2.19
C GLY A 30 12.30 -9.02 -3.52
N THR A 31 11.79 -9.58 -4.62
CA THR A 31 12.35 -9.49 -5.97
C THR A 31 11.52 -8.57 -6.86
N GLY A 32 12.14 -7.93 -7.85
CA GLY A 32 11.42 -7.10 -8.83
C GLY A 32 10.86 -5.80 -8.23
N LEU A 33 11.58 -5.22 -7.27
CA LEU A 33 11.17 -4.03 -6.52
C LEU A 33 11.47 -2.70 -7.25
N ASP A 34 11.83 -2.79 -8.53
CA ASP A 34 12.13 -1.63 -9.36
C ASP A 34 10.87 -0.74 -9.40
N ASN A 35 10.96 0.43 -8.78
CA ASN A 35 9.89 1.43 -8.61
C ASN A 35 8.91 1.23 -7.45
N LEU A 36 9.08 0.22 -6.58
CA LEU A 36 8.16 -0.03 -5.45
C LEU A 36 7.99 1.23 -4.56
N VAL A 37 9.10 1.84 -4.16
CA VAL A 37 9.08 3.07 -3.34
C VAL A 37 8.42 4.23 -4.08
N THR A 38 8.64 4.34 -5.39
CA THR A 38 8.07 5.42 -6.21
C THR A 38 6.55 5.29 -6.28
N ASP A 39 6.04 4.10 -6.59
CA ASP A 39 4.60 3.85 -6.69
C ASP A 39 3.89 4.04 -5.35
N PHE A 40 4.48 3.58 -4.26
CA PHE A 40 3.90 3.73 -2.92
C PHE A 40 4.08 5.13 -2.31
N LYS A 41 4.93 5.99 -2.88
CA LYS A 41 4.99 7.41 -2.51
C LYS A 41 4.03 8.28 -3.33
N ASP A 42 3.56 7.80 -4.47
CA ASP A 42 2.55 8.50 -5.27
C ASP A 42 1.15 8.31 -4.68
N SER A 43 0.76 9.22 -3.79
CA SER A 43 -0.56 9.22 -3.15
C SER A 43 -1.75 9.17 -4.12
N THR A 44 -1.58 9.59 -5.38
CA THR A 44 -2.66 9.56 -6.38
C THR A 44 -2.96 8.15 -6.87
N LYS A 45 -1.98 7.24 -6.77
CA LYS A 45 -2.13 5.82 -7.11
C LYS A 45 -2.81 4.99 -6.03
N LEU A 46 -2.82 5.49 -4.79
CA LEU A 46 -3.14 4.68 -3.60
C LEU A 46 -4.60 4.71 -3.15
N SER A 47 -5.48 5.45 -3.83
CA SER A 47 -6.89 5.49 -3.42
C SER A 47 -7.84 5.48 -4.62
N PRO A 48 -8.56 4.37 -4.87
CA PRO A 48 -8.58 3.13 -4.09
C PRO A 48 -7.47 2.13 -4.50
N LEU A 49 -6.86 1.47 -3.50
CA LEU A 49 -6.15 0.20 -3.72
C LEU A 49 -7.15 -0.95 -3.71
N ARG A 50 -6.94 -1.96 -4.56
CA ARG A 50 -7.85 -3.11 -4.69
C ARG A 50 -7.05 -4.40 -4.60
N TYR A 51 -7.39 -5.25 -3.63
CA TYR A 51 -6.73 -6.53 -3.41
C TYR A 51 -7.55 -7.68 -3.98
N PHE A 52 -6.89 -8.52 -4.77
CA PHE A 52 -7.45 -9.68 -5.44
C PHE A 52 -6.71 -10.95 -5.00
N GLU A 53 -7.47 -12.03 -4.86
CA GLU A 53 -6.98 -13.40 -4.70
C GLU A 53 -7.62 -14.24 -5.80
N ASP A 54 -6.79 -14.90 -6.60
CA ASP A 54 -7.23 -15.70 -7.77
C ASP A 54 -8.22 -14.97 -8.67
N ASP A 55 -7.89 -13.71 -9.01
CA ASP A 55 -8.69 -12.78 -9.84
C ASP A 55 -10.05 -12.36 -9.25
N VAL A 56 -10.37 -12.79 -8.02
CA VAL A 56 -11.56 -12.34 -7.29
C VAL A 56 -11.20 -11.12 -6.45
N LEU A 57 -11.94 -10.01 -6.63
CA LEU A 57 -11.80 -8.82 -5.79
C LEU A 57 -12.25 -9.15 -4.36
N LEU A 58 -11.31 -9.21 -3.42
CA LEU A 58 -11.61 -9.46 -2.02
C LEU A 58 -11.89 -8.19 -1.23
N ARG A 59 -11.10 -7.14 -1.45
CA ARG A 59 -11.23 -5.90 -0.66
C ARG A 59 -10.71 -4.67 -1.40
N GLY A 60 -11.43 -3.56 -1.23
CA GLY A 60 -10.95 -2.22 -1.58
C GLY A 60 -10.49 -1.45 -0.35
N TYR A 61 -9.38 -0.72 -0.47
CA TYR A 61 -8.80 0.12 0.56
C TYR A 61 -8.80 1.57 0.08
N ALA A 62 -9.59 2.42 0.73
CA ALA A 62 -9.68 3.84 0.41
C ALA A 62 -9.04 4.70 1.52
N GLY A 63 -8.36 5.77 1.11
CA GLY A 63 -7.75 6.76 2.01
C GLY A 63 -6.40 6.38 2.61
N TYR A 64 -5.84 5.19 2.30
CA TYR A 64 -4.49 4.79 2.69
C TYR A 64 -3.45 5.41 1.76
N THR A 65 -3.31 6.72 1.81
CA THR A 65 -2.53 7.50 0.83
C THR A 65 -1.21 8.04 1.39
N LYS A 66 -0.95 7.86 2.69
CA LYS A 66 0.31 8.29 3.31
C LYS A 66 1.27 7.12 3.39
N PHE A 67 2.40 7.22 2.71
CA PHE A 67 3.51 6.30 2.87
C PHE A 67 4.17 6.49 4.23
N ASP A 68 4.27 5.42 5.01
CA ASP A 68 4.89 5.45 6.34
C ASP A 68 6.28 4.80 6.33
N GLY A 69 6.42 3.62 5.71
CA GLY A 69 7.69 2.91 5.70
C GLY A 69 7.71 1.65 4.87
N MET A 70 8.91 1.06 4.80
CA MET A 70 9.19 -0.18 4.09
C MET A 70 10.26 -0.97 4.85
N ASP A 71 9.95 -2.22 5.18
CA ASP A 71 10.84 -3.11 5.93
C ASP A 71 11.14 -4.38 5.10
N TYR A 72 12.42 -4.72 4.96
CA TYR A 72 12.87 -5.95 4.31
C TYR A 72 13.11 -7.04 5.37
N THR A 73 12.49 -8.20 5.17
CA THR A 73 12.68 -9.40 5.98
C THR A 73 13.10 -10.54 5.07
N PRO A 74 14.38 -10.99 5.12
CA PRO A 74 14.84 -12.10 4.31
C PRO A 74 14.36 -13.44 4.86
N ASP A 75 14.40 -14.47 4.01
CA ASP A 75 14.25 -15.89 4.38
C ASP A 75 13.00 -16.22 5.22
N VAL A 76 11.86 -15.65 4.85
CA VAL A 76 10.59 -15.90 5.56
C VAL A 76 9.95 -17.18 5.05
N LEU A 77 9.64 -18.10 5.95
CA LEU A 77 8.86 -19.30 5.66
C LEU A 77 7.45 -18.95 5.19
N GLN A 78 7.11 -19.34 3.95
CA GLN A 78 5.80 -19.14 3.35
C GLN A 78 4.91 -20.38 3.50
N GLU A 79 5.49 -21.55 3.23
CA GLU A 79 4.76 -22.81 3.18
C GLU A 79 5.67 -23.97 3.57
N VAL A 80 5.08 -25.00 4.18
CA VAL A 80 5.74 -26.28 4.47
C VAL A 80 4.98 -27.36 3.71
N ASP A 81 5.68 -28.06 2.82
CA ASP A 81 5.15 -29.21 2.10
C ASP A 81 5.44 -30.50 2.87
N TYR A 82 4.48 -30.89 3.70
CA TYR A 82 4.54 -32.11 4.51
C TYR A 82 4.50 -33.42 3.71
N THR A 83 4.38 -33.37 2.38
CA THR A 83 4.42 -34.57 1.53
C THR A 83 5.84 -34.95 1.10
N THR A 84 6.79 -34.02 1.22
CA THR A 84 8.18 -34.20 0.82
C THR A 84 9.10 -34.01 2.03
N GLU A 85 9.75 -35.08 2.50
CA GLU A 85 10.75 -34.98 3.55
C GLU A 85 12.03 -34.28 3.04
N ASP A 86 12.58 -33.38 3.86
CA ASP A 86 13.86 -32.73 3.61
C ASP A 86 14.58 -32.53 4.95
N VAL A 87 15.64 -33.30 5.18
CA VAL A 87 16.38 -33.29 6.45
C VAL A 87 17.28 -32.05 6.62
N THR A 88 17.38 -31.20 5.59
CA THR A 88 18.20 -29.99 5.63
C THR A 88 17.43 -28.76 6.11
N THR A 89 16.10 -28.84 6.20
CA THR A 89 15.22 -27.75 6.65
C THR A 89 14.88 -27.87 8.13
N GLU A 90 14.38 -26.78 8.74
CA GLU A 90 14.06 -26.74 10.17
C GLU A 90 12.86 -27.63 10.54
N SER A 91 11.88 -27.73 9.65
CA SER A 91 10.68 -28.56 9.85
C SER A 91 10.91 -30.05 9.56
N GLY A 92 12.01 -30.42 8.89
CA GLY A 92 12.24 -31.78 8.38
C GLY A 92 11.46 -32.11 7.09
N PHE A 93 10.77 -31.12 6.52
CA PHE A 93 10.00 -31.21 5.28
C PHE A 93 10.41 -30.11 4.32
N ARG A 94 10.06 -30.24 3.04
CA ARG A 94 10.38 -29.21 2.05
C ARG A 94 9.71 -27.89 2.44
N GLU A 95 10.52 -26.84 2.58
CA GLU A 95 10.07 -25.49 2.92
C GLU A 95 10.14 -24.58 1.70
N VAL A 96 9.11 -23.75 1.52
CA VAL A 96 9.14 -22.62 0.59
C VAL A 96 9.45 -21.38 1.39
N ARG A 97 10.64 -20.81 1.18
CA ARG A 97 11.07 -19.55 1.79
C ARG A 97 11.18 -18.46 0.74
N ALA A 98 10.85 -17.24 1.13
CA ALA A 98 10.96 -16.07 0.27
C ALA A 98 11.37 -14.85 1.08
N ASP A 99 12.11 -13.97 0.44
CA ASP A 99 12.32 -12.63 0.97
C ASP A 99 11.03 -11.82 0.84
N ILE A 100 10.69 -11.05 1.88
CA ILE A 100 9.50 -10.22 1.91
C ILE A 100 9.90 -8.76 2.12
N VAL A 101 9.23 -7.88 1.38
CA VAL A 101 9.16 -6.47 1.74
C VAL A 101 7.77 -6.14 2.27
N THR A 102 7.71 -5.53 3.44
CA THR A 102 6.48 -5.05 4.05
C THR A 102 6.38 -3.55 3.83
N VAL A 103 5.39 -3.12 3.05
CA VAL A 103 5.06 -1.71 2.85
C VAL A 103 3.98 -1.30 3.85
N THR A 104 4.22 -0.22 4.59
CA THR A 104 3.26 0.34 5.55
C THR A 104 2.67 1.63 5.01
N LEU A 105 1.34 1.68 4.90
CA LEU A 105 0.57 2.85 4.54
C LEU A 105 -0.34 3.26 5.69
N GLU A 106 -0.48 4.57 5.87
CA GLU A 106 -1.40 5.16 6.82
C GLU A 106 -2.63 5.75 6.12
N LYS A 107 -3.77 5.62 6.79
CA LYS A 107 -5.02 6.26 6.39
C LYS A 107 -4.99 7.75 6.72
N VAL A 108 -5.13 8.57 5.70
CA VAL A 108 -5.31 10.02 5.88
C VAL A 108 -6.79 10.28 6.21
N PRO A 109 -7.11 10.86 7.38
CA PRO A 109 -8.50 11.09 7.78
C PRO A 109 -9.15 12.16 6.89
N ALA A 110 -10.43 11.98 6.59
CA ALA A 110 -11.19 12.91 5.74
C ALA A 110 -11.17 14.35 6.27
N VAL A 111 -11.15 14.53 7.59
CA VAL A 111 -11.06 15.86 8.23
C VAL A 111 -9.78 16.59 7.84
N ALA A 112 -8.63 15.90 7.78
CA ALA A 112 -7.37 16.50 7.36
C ALA A 112 -7.43 16.94 5.88
N ILE A 113 -8.09 16.15 5.03
CA ILE A 113 -8.30 16.49 3.62
C ILE A 113 -9.18 17.73 3.47
N VAL A 114 -10.26 17.83 4.26
CA VAL A 114 -11.15 19.00 4.25
C VAL A 114 -10.42 20.24 4.76
N ALA A 115 -9.68 20.14 5.87
CA ALA A 115 -8.91 21.25 6.41
C ALA A 115 -7.92 21.83 5.37
N ALA A 116 -7.14 20.98 4.72
CA ALA A 116 -6.20 21.40 3.68
C ALA A 116 -6.90 22.07 2.48
N ARG A 117 -8.09 21.59 2.09
CA ARG A 117 -8.90 22.23 1.03
C ARG A 117 -9.44 23.58 1.47
N THR A 118 -9.91 23.71 2.70
CA THR A 118 -10.41 24.96 3.25
C THR A 118 -9.29 26.00 3.30
N GLU A 119 -8.11 25.66 3.81
CA GLU A 119 -6.95 26.56 3.83
C GLU A 119 -6.57 27.05 2.43
N LYS A 120 -6.50 26.14 1.45
CA LYS A 120 -6.23 26.51 0.07
C LYS A 120 -7.32 27.44 -0.49
N ASN A 121 -8.59 27.09 -0.29
CA ASN A 121 -9.70 27.91 -0.78
C ASN A 121 -9.67 29.31 -0.16
N THR A 122 -9.34 29.43 1.13
CA THR A 122 -9.16 30.74 1.79
C THR A 122 -8.06 31.55 1.12
N ALA A 123 -6.89 30.94 0.87
CA ALA A 123 -5.78 31.63 0.18
C ALA A 123 -6.14 32.05 -1.25
N ASP A 124 -6.84 31.19 -2.00
CA ASP A 124 -7.31 31.51 -3.35
C ASP A 124 -8.34 32.66 -3.35
N ILE A 125 -9.24 32.68 -2.36
CA ILE A 125 -10.25 33.75 -2.17
C ILE A 125 -9.56 35.08 -1.81
N ASP A 126 -8.61 35.07 -0.88
CA ASP A 126 -7.85 36.27 -0.47
C ASP A 126 -7.09 36.87 -1.66
N TYR A 127 -6.47 36.03 -2.49
CA TYR A 127 -5.79 36.47 -3.71
C TYR A 127 -6.76 37.16 -4.69
N LEU A 128 -7.92 36.55 -4.95
CA LEU A 128 -8.95 37.12 -5.82
C LEU A 128 -9.49 38.44 -5.30
N ALA A 129 -9.69 38.56 -3.99
CA ALA A 129 -10.13 39.79 -3.35
C ALA A 129 -9.13 40.94 -3.53
N MET A 130 -7.83 40.65 -3.38
CA MET A 130 -6.77 41.62 -3.65
C MET A 130 -6.75 42.06 -5.13
N GLU A 131 -6.91 41.15 -6.08
CA GLU A 131 -6.92 41.49 -7.51
C GLU A 131 -8.17 42.27 -7.94
N THR A 132 -9.33 41.95 -7.35
CA THR A 132 -10.62 42.54 -7.73
C THR A 132 -11.00 43.78 -6.92
N GLY A 133 -10.22 44.10 -5.87
CA GLY A 133 -10.51 45.21 -4.97
C GLY A 133 -11.78 45.00 -4.13
N VAL A 134 -12.21 43.74 -3.98
CA VAL A 134 -13.34 43.34 -3.14
C VAL A 134 -12.81 43.15 -1.72
N GLU A 135 -13.39 43.83 -0.74
CA GLU A 135 -13.15 43.50 0.67
C GLU A 135 -13.96 42.25 1.04
N LEU A 136 -13.28 41.27 1.65
CA LEU A 136 -13.86 40.00 2.12
C LEU A 136 -14.46 40.11 3.52
#